data_AF-A0AB34IF58-F1
#
_entry.id   AF-A0AB34IF58-F1
#
_cell.length_a   1.000
_cell.length_b   1.000
_cell.length_c   1.000
_cell.angle_alpha   90.00
_cell.angle_beta   90.00
_cell.angle_gamma   90.00
#
_symmetry.space_group_name_H-M   'P 1'
#
loop_
_entity.id
_entity.type
_entity.pdbx_description
1 polymer ?
#
loop_
_entity_poly.entity_id
_entity_poly.type
_entity_poly.pdbx_seq_one_letter_code
_entity_poly.pdbx_strand_id
1 'polypeptide(L)'
;MGGLVVNTERASAAYYRDALTAVLHRLQWHDERRASLSGCHVVWSDEPTRLAFLLSLPRACRTNRFYAMVRVCRKVCLSLLLAAAARLHPQAFARLAPKTWPLPATAPAHRRAAHAAALAAHGGGFLLKPDSGCQGAGIALLPSAAAAAAAAAAARRGAYVVQAYVRAPLLLQGRKFDLRLYVLLTRAAPLRAYLSRGGVARLASREWAPLDESNREDVKMHLSNAALNPREEGGEGNKWPLRRLWEAVGSGGGDVAAVQAAVQSVAARCLAAMQPVVAHAYATAFPQAADGSRCFQVLGLDVMLDEEYKPWLLEVNHSPSMALEGNDKEEVEAKCSVIAAALKLGTTDDHPAELLEECDVVALQEEAWPLCSLEGARLLFEAHATKRHAQQWAMTYGTFEQLLRPCAAAGELKQLFRQACEASADTGTGWEPPPAGQITFFGFVEALLLLAERRAPPAKGESEGEERGVAHVVEALVKKAWDGAKASRPADQPKRRAVKAEGGVPLGVKARRDSRRGVPA
;
A
#
# COMPACT_ATOMS: atom_id res chain seq x y z
N MET A 1 -12.52 37.52 3.60
CA MET A 1 -11.94 36.44 4.43
C MET A 1 -10.76 35.89 3.65
N GLY A 2 -9.53 36.08 4.14
CA GLY A 2 -8.32 35.75 3.39
C GLY A 2 -8.15 34.25 3.20
N GLY A 3 -7.72 33.81 2.01
CA GLY A 3 -7.44 32.41 1.72
C GLY A 3 -6.30 31.86 2.56
N LEU A 4 -6.18 30.53 2.63
CA LEU A 4 -5.08 29.89 3.37
C LEU A 4 -3.74 30.13 2.67
N VAL A 5 -2.68 30.14 3.47
CA VAL A 5 -1.30 30.30 2.98
C VAL A 5 -0.64 28.93 2.84
N VAL A 6 -0.21 28.59 1.63
CA VAL A 6 0.45 27.32 1.29
C VAL A 6 1.89 27.60 0.90
N ASN A 7 2.82 27.06 1.66
CA ASN A 7 4.23 27.11 1.33
C ASN A 7 4.57 26.03 0.29
N THR A 8 5.02 26.45 -0.90
CA THR A 8 5.38 25.55 -2.01
C THR A 8 6.88 25.57 -2.35
N GLU A 9 7.71 26.15 -1.48
CA GLU A 9 9.18 26.23 -1.65
C GLU A 9 9.79 24.86 -1.96
N ARG A 10 9.28 23.81 -1.30
CA ARG A 10 9.75 22.43 -1.43
C ARG A 10 8.95 21.59 -2.42
N ALA A 11 8.22 22.23 -3.34
CA ALA A 11 7.48 21.58 -4.42
C ALA A 11 8.20 21.81 -5.76
N SER A 12 8.69 20.72 -6.36
CA SER A 12 9.31 20.81 -7.68
C SER A 12 8.30 21.05 -8.81
N ALA A 13 8.77 21.73 -9.87
CA ALA A 13 8.01 21.88 -11.11
C ALA A 13 7.73 20.53 -11.78
N ALA A 14 8.68 19.60 -11.69
CA ALA A 14 8.56 18.27 -12.26
C ALA A 14 7.44 17.41 -11.64
N TYR A 15 6.91 17.79 -10.47
CA TYR A 15 5.90 16.98 -9.78
C TYR A 15 4.62 17.72 -9.42
N TYR A 16 4.65 18.92 -8.86
CA TYR A 16 3.44 19.55 -8.31
C TYR A 16 3.26 21.04 -8.60
N ARG A 17 4.33 21.79 -8.90
CA ARG A 17 4.28 23.27 -8.86
C ARG A 17 3.20 23.88 -9.73
N ASP A 18 3.09 23.45 -10.99
CA ASP A 18 2.15 24.04 -11.93
C ASP A 18 0.70 23.72 -11.54
N ALA A 19 0.47 22.48 -11.10
CA ALA A 19 -0.82 22.04 -10.61
C ALA A 19 -1.21 22.77 -9.30
N LEU A 20 -0.28 22.94 -8.36
CA LEU A 20 -0.49 23.72 -7.14
C LEU A 20 -0.80 25.18 -7.47
N THR A 21 -0.02 25.80 -8.35
CA THR A 21 -0.23 27.20 -8.75
C THR A 21 -1.63 27.38 -9.34
N ALA A 22 -2.03 26.49 -10.26
CA ALA A 22 -3.36 26.53 -10.86
C ALA A 22 -4.48 26.31 -9.83
N VAL A 23 -4.31 25.37 -8.90
CA VAL A 23 -5.30 25.06 -7.86
C VAL A 23 -5.40 26.18 -6.84
N LEU A 24 -4.29 26.71 -6.32
CA LEU A 24 -4.29 27.79 -5.34
C LEU A 24 -4.94 29.05 -5.90
N HIS A 25 -4.69 29.36 -7.18
CA HIS A 25 -5.39 30.45 -7.87
C HIS A 25 -6.91 30.22 -7.91
N ARG A 26 -7.36 29.01 -8.27
CA ARG A 26 -8.80 28.65 -8.30
C ARG A 26 -9.46 28.70 -6.92
N LEU A 27 -8.73 28.31 -5.88
CA LEU A 27 -9.21 28.34 -4.48
C LEU A 27 -9.12 29.73 -3.85
N GLN A 28 -8.49 30.70 -4.53
CA GLN A 28 -8.13 32.01 -3.98
C GLN A 28 -7.26 31.90 -2.70
N TRP A 29 -6.36 30.91 -2.68
CA TRP A 29 -5.38 30.69 -1.61
C TRP A 29 -4.02 31.28 -2.01
N HIS A 30 -3.19 31.60 -1.02
CA HIS A 30 -1.92 32.28 -1.23
C HIS A 30 -0.77 31.26 -1.38
N ASP A 31 0.01 31.36 -2.45
CA ASP A 31 1.26 30.64 -2.65
C ASP A 31 2.42 31.44 -2.02
N GLU A 32 3.15 30.83 -1.07
CA GLU A 32 4.37 31.39 -0.49
C GLU A 32 5.59 30.50 -0.76
N ARG A 33 6.71 31.13 -1.11
CA ARG A 33 7.98 30.45 -1.41
C ARG A 33 9.10 31.11 -0.61
N ARG A 34 9.25 30.67 0.64
CA ARG A 34 10.23 31.18 1.58
C ARG A 34 10.61 30.12 2.61
N ALA A 35 11.80 30.28 3.19
CA ALA A 35 12.33 29.36 4.21
C ALA A 35 11.55 29.41 5.54
N SER A 36 11.07 30.60 5.93
CA SER A 36 10.27 30.76 7.15
C SER A 36 8.87 30.16 6.98
N LEU A 37 8.44 29.34 7.94
CA LEU A 37 7.11 28.74 7.98
C LEU A 37 6.10 29.55 8.81
N SER A 38 6.51 30.73 9.29
CA SER A 38 5.62 31.60 10.08
C SER A 38 4.43 32.07 9.24
N GLY A 39 3.22 31.93 9.76
CA GLY A 39 1.98 32.28 9.05
C GLY A 39 1.53 31.28 7.96
N CYS A 40 2.31 30.22 7.69
CA CYS A 40 1.93 29.17 6.75
C CYS A 40 0.91 28.20 7.37
N HIS A 41 -0.15 27.89 6.64
CA HIS A 41 -1.18 26.93 7.05
C HIS A 41 -0.84 25.52 6.55
N VAL A 42 -0.24 25.42 5.36
CA VAL A 42 0.18 24.16 4.75
C VAL A 42 1.62 24.30 4.26
N VAL A 43 2.44 23.27 4.46
CA VAL A 43 3.68 23.06 3.73
C VAL A 43 3.49 21.91 2.77
N TRP A 44 3.56 22.20 1.47
CA TRP A 44 3.54 21.19 0.42
C TRP A 44 4.95 20.87 -0.04
N SER A 45 5.31 19.60 0.01
CA SER A 45 6.60 19.11 -0.48
C SER A 45 6.45 17.87 -1.34
N ASP A 46 7.30 17.72 -2.35
CA ASP A 46 7.44 16.47 -3.08
C ASP A 46 8.50 15.53 -2.47
N GLU A 47 9.35 16.02 -1.57
CA GLU A 47 10.42 15.27 -0.92
C GLU A 47 9.92 14.33 0.19
N PRO A 48 10.66 13.24 0.47
CA PRO A 48 10.48 12.47 1.70
C PRO A 48 10.70 13.36 2.92
N THR A 49 9.75 13.34 3.84
CA THR A 49 9.84 14.11 5.07
C THR A 49 10.79 13.47 6.06
N ARG A 50 11.54 14.28 6.83
CA ARG A 50 12.38 13.84 7.95
C ARG A 50 11.66 14.07 9.28
N LEU A 51 11.94 13.24 10.28
CA LEU A 51 11.35 13.38 11.62
C LEU A 51 11.65 14.76 12.24
N ALA A 52 12.91 15.21 12.13
CA ALA A 52 13.33 16.53 12.62
C ALA A 52 12.49 17.68 12.05
N PHE A 53 12.12 17.60 10.77
CA PHE A 53 11.26 18.60 10.14
C PHE A 53 9.86 18.60 10.77
N LEU A 54 9.25 17.44 10.98
CA LEU A 54 7.92 17.35 11.60
C LEU A 54 7.91 17.85 13.04
N LEU A 55 8.96 17.56 13.81
CA LEU A 55 9.13 18.06 15.17
C LEU A 55 9.25 19.58 15.21
N SER A 56 9.85 20.19 14.18
CA SER A 56 9.96 21.65 14.02
C SER A 56 8.75 22.32 13.36
N LEU A 57 7.77 21.54 12.87
CA LEU A 57 6.65 22.09 12.11
C LEU A 57 5.79 22.99 13.02
N PRO A 58 5.53 24.27 12.65
CA PRO A 58 4.73 25.17 13.48
C PRO A 58 3.36 24.60 13.81
N ARG A 59 2.86 24.78 15.04
CA ARG A 59 1.64 24.12 15.55
C ARG A 59 0.41 24.27 14.65
N ALA A 60 0.19 25.46 14.10
CA ALA A 60 -0.93 25.76 13.21
C ALA A 60 -0.75 25.23 11.77
N CYS A 61 0.43 24.71 11.44
CA CYS A 61 0.79 24.26 10.11
C CYS A 61 0.60 22.75 9.94
N ARG A 62 0.11 22.35 8.76
CA ARG A 62 -0.04 20.96 8.30
C ARG A 62 0.91 20.67 7.15
N THR A 63 1.17 19.39 6.87
CA THR A 63 2.00 18.99 5.73
C THR A 63 1.39 17.84 4.92
N ASN A 64 1.66 17.80 3.62
CA ASN A 64 1.17 16.77 2.69
C ASN A 64 1.97 15.44 2.76
N ARG A 65 2.56 15.12 3.93
CA ARG A 65 3.47 13.99 4.11
C ARG A 65 3.30 13.29 5.46
N PHE A 66 3.23 11.97 5.45
CA PHE A 66 3.49 11.12 6.62
C PHE A 66 4.93 10.60 6.59
N TYR A 67 5.64 10.70 7.71
CA TYR A 67 7.05 10.34 7.82
C TYR A 67 7.37 8.90 7.38
N ALA A 68 6.59 7.91 7.84
CA ALA A 68 6.84 6.51 7.52
C ALA A 68 6.45 6.11 6.09
N MET A 69 5.70 6.95 5.36
CA MET A 69 5.06 6.54 4.11
C MET A 69 6.06 6.14 3.03
N VAL A 70 7.19 6.86 2.92
CA VAL A 70 8.26 6.52 1.96
C VAL A 70 8.76 5.09 2.14
N ARG A 71 8.84 4.62 3.39
CA ARG A 71 9.33 3.27 3.73
C ARG A 71 8.24 2.23 3.58
N VAL A 72 7.04 2.52 4.08
CA VAL A 72 5.89 1.60 4.01
C VAL A 72 5.53 1.29 2.54
N CYS A 73 5.66 2.27 1.65
CA CYS A 73 5.43 2.11 0.21
C CYS A 73 6.57 1.39 -0.54
N ARG A 74 7.72 1.11 0.09
CA ARG A 74 8.78 0.31 -0.55
C ARG A 74 8.27 -1.11 -0.78
N LYS A 75 8.59 -1.70 -1.92
CA LYS A 75 7.99 -2.97 -2.38
C LYS A 75 8.22 -4.11 -1.40
N VAL A 76 9.41 -4.23 -0.82
CA VAL A 76 9.75 -5.20 0.22
C VAL A 76 8.89 -4.98 1.46
N CYS A 77 8.88 -3.75 2.00
CA CYS A 77 8.12 -3.43 3.21
C CYS A 77 6.61 -3.65 3.03
N LEU A 78 6.05 -3.17 1.92
CA LEU A 78 4.65 -3.38 1.59
C LEU A 78 4.33 -4.86 1.48
N SER A 79 5.14 -5.64 0.75
CA SER A 79 4.91 -7.08 0.59
C SER A 79 4.91 -7.84 1.93
N LEU A 80 5.79 -7.45 2.84
CA LEU A 80 5.87 -8.00 4.19
C LEU A 80 4.63 -7.67 5.02
N LEU A 81 4.17 -6.42 4.98
CA LEU A 81 2.94 -6.00 5.67
C LEU A 81 1.69 -6.71 5.13
N LEU A 82 1.60 -6.86 3.80
CA LEU A 82 0.50 -7.58 3.18
C LEU A 82 0.53 -9.08 3.50
N ALA A 83 1.72 -9.70 3.52
CA ALA A 83 1.89 -11.09 3.92
C ALA A 83 1.53 -11.31 5.41
N ALA A 84 1.87 -10.35 6.27
CA ALA A 84 1.44 -10.33 7.67
C ALA A 84 -0.07 -10.35 7.79
N ALA A 85 -0.72 -9.40 7.12
CA ALA A 85 -2.17 -9.23 7.16
C ALA A 85 -2.88 -10.47 6.56
N ALA A 86 -2.33 -11.07 5.51
CA ALA A 86 -2.82 -12.31 4.91
C ALA A 86 -2.73 -13.52 5.84
N ARG A 87 -1.72 -13.59 6.72
CA ARG A 87 -1.63 -14.67 7.72
C ARG A 87 -2.64 -14.49 8.84
N LEU A 88 -2.83 -13.26 9.31
CA LEU A 88 -3.76 -12.95 10.41
C LEU A 88 -5.22 -12.99 9.98
N HIS A 89 -5.49 -12.53 8.75
CA HIS A 89 -6.83 -12.44 8.18
C HIS A 89 -6.84 -12.93 6.72
N PRO A 90 -6.71 -14.25 6.49
CA PRO A 90 -6.61 -14.82 5.15
C PRO A 90 -7.79 -14.46 4.24
N GLN A 91 -9.00 -14.46 4.78
CA GLN A 91 -10.22 -14.13 4.02
C GLN A 91 -10.20 -12.70 3.46
N ALA A 92 -9.58 -11.77 4.19
CA ALA A 92 -9.50 -10.38 3.78
C ALA A 92 -8.24 -10.09 2.94
N PHE A 93 -7.09 -10.74 3.17
CA PHE A 93 -5.82 -10.28 2.59
C PHE A 93 -5.12 -11.28 1.67
N ALA A 94 -5.43 -12.59 1.72
CA ALA A 94 -4.67 -13.61 0.98
C ALA A 94 -4.69 -13.43 -0.54
N ARG A 95 -5.74 -12.79 -1.07
CA ARG A 95 -5.93 -12.55 -2.51
C ARG A 95 -5.91 -11.06 -2.89
N LEU A 96 -5.35 -10.19 -2.03
CA LEU A 96 -5.30 -8.74 -2.24
C LEU A 96 -4.25 -8.30 -3.28
N ALA A 97 -3.11 -8.97 -3.31
CA ALA A 97 -1.99 -8.70 -4.21
C ALA A 97 -1.44 -10.01 -4.80
N PRO A 98 -0.76 -9.99 -5.95
CA PRO A 98 -0.08 -11.17 -6.47
C PRO A 98 0.96 -11.66 -5.46
N LYS A 99 1.15 -12.99 -5.38
CA LYS A 99 2.09 -13.59 -4.43
C LYS A 99 3.48 -12.98 -4.63
N THR A 100 4.08 -12.49 -3.55
CA THR A 100 5.32 -11.72 -3.59
C THR A 100 6.31 -12.32 -2.60
N TRP A 101 7.56 -12.51 -3.05
CA TRP A 101 8.68 -12.99 -2.27
C TRP A 101 9.68 -11.83 -2.08
N PRO A 102 9.75 -11.24 -0.87
CA PRO A 102 10.70 -10.17 -0.58
C PRO A 102 12.13 -10.70 -0.53
N LEU A 103 13.07 -9.98 -1.13
CA LEU A 103 14.50 -10.28 -1.12
C LEU A 103 15.26 -9.08 -0.54
N PRO A 104 15.27 -8.91 0.79
CA PRO A 104 16.09 -7.87 1.39
C PRO A 104 17.57 -8.17 1.13
N ALA A 105 18.39 -7.12 0.98
CA ALA A 105 19.82 -7.25 0.66
C ALA A 105 20.58 -8.13 1.66
N THR A 106 20.10 -8.16 2.90
CA THR A 106 20.69 -8.84 4.04
C THR A 106 20.02 -10.18 4.38
N ALA A 107 19.20 -10.73 3.46
CA ALA A 107 18.53 -12.00 3.66
C ALA A 107 19.54 -13.14 3.95
N PRO A 108 19.44 -13.84 5.10
CA PRO A 108 20.24 -15.02 5.42
C PRO A 108 20.12 -16.13 4.37
N ALA A 109 21.15 -16.97 4.26
CA ALA A 109 21.24 -18.01 3.23
C ALA A 109 20.03 -18.97 3.20
N HIS A 110 19.54 -19.40 4.37
CA HIS A 110 18.38 -20.29 4.45
C HIS A 110 17.09 -19.65 3.90
N ARG A 111 16.90 -18.33 4.06
CA ARG A 111 15.76 -17.60 3.48
C ARG A 111 15.85 -17.55 1.96
N ARG A 112 17.06 -17.27 1.44
CA ARG A 112 17.29 -17.28 -0.02
C ARG A 112 17.00 -18.66 -0.62
N ALA A 113 17.39 -19.74 0.06
CA ALA A 113 17.07 -21.11 -0.34
C ALA A 113 15.56 -21.40 -0.30
N ALA A 114 14.86 -20.99 0.77
CA ALA A 114 13.42 -21.16 0.89
C ALA A 114 12.65 -20.40 -0.21
N HIS A 115 13.06 -19.16 -0.53
CA HIS A 115 12.48 -18.40 -1.64
C HIS A 115 12.75 -19.08 -2.98
N ALA A 116 13.97 -19.57 -3.23
CA ALA A 116 14.28 -20.31 -4.45
C ALA A 116 13.37 -21.54 -4.63
N ALA A 117 13.18 -22.33 -3.56
CA ALA A 117 12.28 -23.49 -3.58
C ALA A 117 10.82 -23.09 -3.82
N ALA A 118 10.34 -22.03 -3.15
CA ALA A 118 8.98 -21.54 -3.31
C ALA A 118 8.71 -20.97 -4.72
N LEU A 119 9.70 -20.33 -5.33
CA LEU A 119 9.63 -19.85 -6.71
C LEU A 119 9.57 -21.01 -7.69
N ALA A 120 10.40 -22.05 -7.50
CA ALA A 120 10.37 -23.26 -8.33
C ALA A 120 9.01 -23.98 -8.24
N ALA A 121 8.39 -24.01 -7.05
CA ALA A 121 7.11 -24.67 -6.82
C ALA A 121 5.88 -23.90 -7.32
N HIS A 122 5.94 -22.57 -7.45
CA HIS A 122 4.76 -21.77 -7.83
C HIS A 122 4.37 -21.94 -9.31
N GLY A 123 5.36 -22.12 -10.19
CA GLY A 123 5.16 -22.20 -11.63
C GLY A 123 4.78 -20.85 -12.28
N GLY A 124 5.05 -20.73 -13.59
CA GLY A 124 4.70 -19.57 -14.42
C GLY A 124 5.66 -18.39 -14.36
N GLY A 125 5.21 -17.25 -14.86
CA GLY A 125 6.02 -16.05 -14.97
C GLY A 125 6.12 -15.24 -13.68
N PHE A 126 7.21 -14.49 -13.55
CA PHE A 126 7.48 -13.60 -12.43
C PHE A 126 7.97 -12.23 -12.90
N LEU A 127 7.83 -11.25 -12.02
CA LEU A 127 8.41 -9.91 -12.14
C LEU A 127 9.46 -9.76 -11.03
N LEU A 128 10.71 -9.53 -11.39
CA LEU A 128 11.74 -9.08 -10.47
C LEU A 128 11.76 -7.55 -10.46
N LYS A 129 11.52 -6.95 -9.29
CA LYS A 129 11.40 -5.50 -9.14
C LYS A 129 12.40 -4.98 -8.09
N PRO A 130 13.19 -3.93 -8.37
CA PRO A 130 14.02 -3.28 -7.37
C PRO A 130 13.15 -2.65 -6.27
N ASP A 131 13.58 -2.72 -5.02
CA ASP A 131 12.77 -2.26 -3.88
C ASP A 131 12.47 -0.75 -3.90
N SER A 132 13.46 0.06 -4.30
CA SER A 132 13.36 1.53 -4.44
C SER A 132 13.11 2.00 -5.88
N GLY A 133 12.83 1.09 -6.82
CA GLY A 133 12.59 1.43 -8.22
C GLY A 133 11.22 2.06 -8.47
N CYS A 134 11.15 2.96 -9.46
CA CYS A 134 9.92 3.56 -9.97
C CYS A 134 9.88 3.54 -11.51
N GLN A 135 8.75 3.91 -12.11
CA GLN A 135 8.60 4.10 -13.56
C GLN A 135 8.89 2.86 -14.43
N GLY A 136 8.91 1.66 -13.84
CA GLY A 136 9.26 0.42 -14.52
C GLY A 136 10.77 0.18 -14.67
N ALA A 137 11.61 1.09 -14.17
CA ALA A 137 13.06 0.97 -14.28
C ALA A 137 13.59 -0.24 -13.49
N GLY A 138 14.39 -1.07 -14.16
CA GLY A 138 15.02 -2.26 -13.55
C GLY A 138 14.06 -3.43 -13.31
N ILE A 139 12.82 -3.39 -13.79
CA ILE A 139 11.92 -4.53 -13.76
C ILE A 139 12.35 -5.55 -14.83
N ALA A 140 12.48 -6.81 -14.44
CA ALA A 140 12.74 -7.91 -15.36
C ALA A 140 11.59 -8.92 -15.31
N LEU A 141 11.16 -9.40 -16.48
CA LEU A 141 10.26 -10.53 -16.59
C LEU A 141 11.08 -11.81 -16.55
N LEU A 142 10.68 -12.72 -15.67
CA LEU A 142 11.40 -13.96 -15.43
C LEU A 142 10.49 -15.15 -15.73
N PRO A 143 10.87 -16.05 -16.64
CA PRO A 143 10.21 -17.35 -16.75
C PRO A 143 10.48 -18.18 -15.49
N SER A 144 9.63 -19.17 -15.24
CA SER A 144 9.69 -19.98 -14.02
C SER A 144 11.05 -20.61 -13.77
N ALA A 145 11.71 -21.09 -14.83
CA ALA A 145 13.01 -21.75 -14.74
C ALA A 145 14.16 -20.80 -14.33
N ALA A 146 14.07 -19.52 -14.69
CA ALA A 146 15.11 -18.53 -14.41
C ALA A 146 14.91 -17.79 -13.08
N ALA A 147 13.70 -17.88 -12.49
CA ALA A 147 13.29 -17.05 -11.36
C ALA A 147 14.21 -17.18 -10.14
N ALA A 148 14.56 -18.40 -9.74
CA ALA A 148 15.40 -18.66 -8.57
C ALA A 148 16.84 -18.14 -8.75
N ALA A 149 17.44 -18.37 -9.93
CA ALA A 149 18.80 -17.92 -10.22
C ALA A 149 18.87 -16.38 -10.29
N ALA A 150 17.91 -15.75 -10.96
CA ALA A 150 17.82 -14.29 -11.06
C ALA A 150 17.59 -13.63 -9.69
N ALA A 151 16.72 -14.22 -8.86
CA ALA A 151 16.51 -13.79 -7.48
C ALA A 151 17.80 -13.80 -6.66
N ALA A 152 18.57 -14.90 -6.73
CA ALA A 152 19.84 -15.03 -6.03
C ALA A 152 20.88 -14.00 -6.51
N ALA A 153 20.94 -13.73 -7.81
CA ALA A 153 21.83 -12.72 -8.38
C ALA A 153 21.41 -11.29 -8.01
N ALA A 154 20.10 -11.00 -7.97
CA ALA A 154 19.56 -9.70 -7.57
C ALA A 154 19.82 -9.39 -6.10
N ALA A 155 19.65 -10.39 -5.21
CA ALA A 155 19.91 -10.23 -3.78
C ALA A 155 21.37 -9.84 -3.45
N ARG A 156 22.33 -10.08 -4.35
CA ARG A 156 23.73 -9.62 -4.18
C ARG A 156 23.92 -8.13 -4.51
N ARG A 157 22.99 -7.54 -5.26
CA ARG A 157 23.07 -6.16 -5.76
C ARG A 157 22.25 -5.18 -4.90
N GLY A 158 21.34 -5.68 -4.08
CA GLY A 158 20.49 -4.85 -3.22
C GLY A 158 19.18 -5.54 -2.86
N ALA A 159 18.21 -4.73 -2.43
CA ALA A 159 16.88 -5.19 -2.07
C ALA A 159 15.95 -5.27 -3.30
N TYR A 160 15.24 -6.38 -3.43
CA TYR A 160 14.32 -6.67 -4.53
C TYR A 160 13.04 -7.35 -4.01
N VAL A 161 12.02 -7.43 -4.86
CA VAL A 161 10.94 -8.39 -4.71
C VAL A 161 10.82 -9.23 -5.97
N VAL A 162 10.50 -10.51 -5.83
CA VAL A 162 10.00 -11.33 -6.92
C VAL A 162 8.51 -11.46 -6.74
N GLN A 163 7.73 -11.08 -7.74
CA GLN A 163 6.27 -11.09 -7.67
C GLN A 163 5.71 -11.99 -8.77
N ALA A 164 4.71 -12.80 -8.45
CA ALA A 164 4.00 -13.62 -9.44
C ALA A 164 3.38 -12.72 -10.52
N TYR A 165 3.56 -13.10 -11.78
CA TYR A 165 2.95 -12.42 -12.91
C TYR A 165 1.45 -12.76 -12.98
N VAL A 166 0.60 -11.74 -13.15
CA VAL A 166 -0.84 -11.95 -13.39
C VAL A 166 -1.01 -12.40 -14.84
N ARG A 167 -1.34 -13.68 -15.02
CA ARG A 167 -1.27 -14.38 -16.31
C ARG A 167 -2.41 -14.07 -17.28
N ALA A 168 -3.55 -13.62 -16.77
CA ALA A 168 -4.72 -13.31 -17.58
C ALA A 168 -5.27 -11.93 -17.18
N PRO A 169 -4.58 -10.85 -17.58
CA PRO A 169 -5.08 -9.50 -17.32
C PRO A 169 -6.35 -9.23 -18.14
N LEU A 170 -7.24 -8.39 -17.63
CA LEU A 170 -8.26 -7.78 -18.48
C LEU A 170 -7.55 -6.94 -19.54
N LEU A 171 -8.05 -7.00 -20.78
CA LEU A 171 -7.45 -6.28 -21.92
C LEU A 171 -8.38 -5.17 -22.40
N LEU A 172 -7.79 -4.03 -22.75
CA LEU A 172 -8.47 -2.96 -23.48
C LEU A 172 -7.86 -2.89 -24.87
N GLN A 173 -8.68 -3.11 -25.90
CA GLN A 173 -8.23 -3.14 -27.29
C GLN A 173 -7.05 -4.11 -27.50
N GLY A 174 -7.11 -5.30 -26.90
CA GLY A 174 -6.04 -6.31 -26.96
C GLY A 174 -4.79 -5.97 -26.14
N ARG A 175 -4.74 -4.83 -25.45
CA ARG A 175 -3.55 -4.34 -24.72
C ARG A 175 -3.74 -4.47 -23.21
N LYS A 176 -2.66 -4.83 -22.52
CA LYS A 176 -2.61 -4.87 -21.05
C LYS A 176 -2.70 -3.47 -20.47
N PHE A 177 -3.33 -3.31 -19.32
CA PHE A 177 -3.37 -2.03 -18.62
C PHE A 177 -3.32 -2.17 -17.11
N ASP A 178 -2.99 -1.09 -16.42
CA ASP A 178 -3.20 -0.94 -14.98
C ASP A 178 -3.87 0.39 -14.66
N LEU A 179 -4.42 0.48 -13.46
CA LEU A 179 -5.15 1.62 -12.93
C LEU A 179 -4.23 2.39 -11.99
N ARG A 180 -4.00 3.66 -12.29
CA ARG A 180 -3.50 4.64 -11.33
C ARG A 180 -4.70 5.26 -10.61
N LEU A 181 -4.85 4.88 -9.36
CA LEU A 181 -5.84 5.39 -8.44
C LEU A 181 -5.19 6.43 -7.51
N TYR A 182 -5.93 7.48 -7.15
CA TYR A 182 -5.48 8.48 -6.20
C TYR A 182 -6.22 8.34 -4.88
N VAL A 183 -5.45 8.06 -3.82
CA VAL A 183 -5.98 7.92 -2.46
C VAL A 183 -5.49 9.08 -1.62
N LEU A 184 -6.40 9.81 -1.00
CA LEU A 184 -6.11 10.86 -0.05
C LEU A 184 -6.22 10.33 1.38
N LEU A 185 -5.08 10.18 2.05
CA LEU A 185 -5.00 9.87 3.47
C LEU A 185 -5.01 11.16 4.28
N THR A 186 -6.03 11.40 5.09
CA THR A 186 -6.17 12.65 5.88
C THR A 186 -5.87 12.45 7.36
N ARG A 187 -5.97 11.22 7.86
CA ARG A 187 -5.64 10.88 9.26
C ARG A 187 -5.15 9.45 9.35
N ALA A 188 -4.11 9.21 10.15
CA ALA A 188 -3.59 7.86 10.38
C ALA A 188 -4.29 7.13 11.52
N ALA A 189 -4.77 7.85 12.55
CA ALA A 189 -5.49 7.27 13.70
C ALA A 189 -6.55 8.24 14.29
N PRO A 190 -7.84 7.84 14.37
CA PRO A 190 -8.42 6.76 13.57
C PRO A 190 -8.10 7.00 12.08
N LEU A 191 -7.87 5.92 11.35
CA LEU A 191 -7.52 6.03 9.94
C LEU A 191 -8.70 6.70 9.20
N ARG A 192 -8.42 7.64 8.30
CA ARG A 192 -9.42 8.33 7.48
C ARG A 192 -8.82 8.59 6.11
N ALA A 193 -9.41 7.98 5.10
CA ALA A 193 -8.94 8.08 3.73
C ALA A 193 -10.07 8.10 2.72
N TYR A 194 -9.77 8.64 1.54
CA TYR A 194 -10.70 8.85 0.46
C TYR A 194 -10.09 8.38 -0.86
N LEU A 195 -10.89 7.75 -1.72
CA LEU A 195 -10.50 7.42 -3.08
C LEU A 195 -11.10 8.47 -4.02
N SER A 196 -10.26 9.10 -4.86
CA SER A 196 -10.77 9.97 -5.92
C SER A 196 -11.54 9.14 -6.96
N ARG A 197 -12.67 9.68 -7.43
CA ARG A 197 -13.40 9.12 -8.57
C ARG A 197 -12.63 9.34 -9.88
N GLY A 198 -11.74 10.33 -9.90
CA GLY A 198 -10.72 10.53 -10.93
C GLY A 198 -9.55 9.54 -10.85
N GLY A 199 -8.91 9.32 -11.99
CA GLY A 199 -7.74 8.47 -12.13
C GLY A 199 -7.49 8.13 -13.60
N VAL A 200 -6.51 7.26 -13.86
CA VAL A 200 -6.14 6.89 -15.23
C VAL A 200 -5.84 5.40 -15.36
N ALA A 201 -6.44 4.76 -16.35
CA ALA A 201 -5.98 3.47 -16.86
C ALA A 201 -4.83 3.72 -17.84
N ARG A 202 -3.67 3.10 -17.59
CA ARG A 202 -2.48 3.22 -18.45
C ARG A 202 -2.35 1.94 -19.24
N LEU A 203 -2.36 2.06 -20.56
CA LEU A 203 -2.28 0.94 -21.48
C LEU A 203 -0.82 0.72 -21.89
N ALA A 204 -0.47 -0.55 -22.07
CA ALA A 204 0.73 -0.97 -22.78
C ALA A 204 0.66 -0.51 -24.24
N SER A 205 1.80 -0.29 -24.89
CA SER A 205 1.83 0.11 -26.30
C SER A 205 1.60 -1.05 -27.26
N ARG A 206 1.88 -2.29 -26.85
CA ARG A 206 1.74 -3.49 -27.69
C ARG A 206 0.61 -4.40 -27.23
N GLU A 207 0.02 -5.13 -28.17
CA GLU A 207 -0.97 -6.16 -27.89
C GLU A 207 -0.39 -7.22 -26.95
N TRP A 208 -1.20 -7.64 -25.99
CA TRP A 208 -0.78 -8.58 -24.98
C TRP A 208 -0.83 -10.02 -25.51
N ALA A 209 0.24 -10.77 -25.23
CA ALA A 209 0.28 -12.21 -25.34
C ALA A 209 0.69 -12.85 -24.00
N PRO A 210 0.35 -14.13 -23.76
CA PRO A 210 0.86 -14.86 -22.61
C PRO A 210 2.39 -14.82 -22.55
N LEU A 211 2.94 -14.59 -21.36
CA LEU A 211 4.39 -14.49 -21.16
C LEU A 211 5.07 -15.83 -21.46
N ASP A 212 6.04 -15.80 -22.39
CA ASP A 212 6.90 -16.89 -22.78
C ASP A 212 8.35 -16.41 -23.00
N GLU A 213 9.24 -17.31 -23.44
CA GLU A 213 10.66 -16.98 -23.63
C GLU A 213 10.90 -16.00 -24.79
N SER A 214 10.01 -15.96 -25.79
CA SER A 214 10.13 -15.13 -26.98
C SER A 214 9.71 -13.68 -26.76
N ASN A 215 8.82 -13.42 -25.80
CA ASN A 215 8.26 -12.09 -25.55
C ASN A 215 8.67 -11.45 -24.21
N ARG A 216 9.45 -12.14 -23.37
CA ARG A 216 9.87 -11.61 -22.05
C ARG A 216 10.64 -10.29 -22.08
N GLU A 217 11.35 -10.00 -23.18
CA GLU A 217 12.11 -8.75 -23.36
C GLU A 217 11.23 -7.61 -23.87
N ASP A 218 10.00 -7.92 -24.29
CA ASP A 218 9.02 -6.93 -24.73
C ASP A 218 8.33 -6.26 -23.54
N VAL A 219 9.07 -5.36 -22.89
CA VAL A 219 8.57 -4.58 -21.76
C VAL A 219 7.36 -3.71 -22.13
N LYS A 220 7.20 -3.34 -23.41
CA LYS A 220 6.07 -2.54 -23.92
C LYS A 220 4.78 -3.34 -24.10
N MET A 221 4.86 -4.68 -24.02
CA MET A 221 3.71 -5.59 -23.96
C MET A 221 3.30 -5.84 -22.51
N HIS A 222 4.28 -6.03 -21.61
CA HIS A 222 4.03 -6.58 -20.29
C HIS A 222 4.01 -5.56 -19.15
N LEU A 223 4.52 -4.34 -19.37
CA LEU A 223 4.49 -3.23 -18.42
C LEU A 223 3.69 -2.07 -19.02
N SER A 224 2.82 -1.45 -18.22
CA SER A 224 1.96 -0.33 -18.64
C SER A 224 2.45 1.04 -18.15
N ASN A 225 3.65 1.11 -17.57
CA ASN A 225 4.20 2.38 -17.08
C ASN A 225 4.33 3.38 -18.24
N ALA A 226 3.81 4.60 -18.03
CA ALA A 226 3.81 5.65 -19.05
C ALA A 226 5.22 6.04 -19.53
N ALA A 227 6.24 5.90 -18.68
CA ALA A 227 7.64 6.16 -19.04
C ALA A 227 8.19 5.15 -20.07
N LEU A 228 7.67 3.92 -20.09
CA LEU A 228 8.05 2.87 -21.05
C LEU A 228 7.16 2.88 -22.30
N ASN A 229 5.92 3.39 -22.16
CA ASN A 229 4.89 3.41 -23.20
C ASN A 229 4.49 4.87 -23.51
N PRO A 230 5.40 5.69 -24.06
CA PRO A 230 5.05 7.05 -24.45
C PRO A 230 3.96 7.02 -25.52
N ARG A 231 3.18 8.11 -25.59
CA ARG A 231 2.17 8.28 -26.63
C ARG A 231 2.84 8.34 -28.00
N GLU A 232 2.35 7.55 -28.94
CA GLU A 232 2.77 7.64 -30.33
C GLU A 232 2.03 8.80 -31.03
N GLU A 233 2.74 9.58 -31.84
CA GLU A 233 2.15 10.69 -32.60
C GLU A 233 1.10 10.15 -33.59
N GLY A 234 -0.11 10.71 -33.56
CA GLY A 234 -1.22 10.27 -34.42
C GLY A 234 -1.96 8.99 -33.99
N GLY A 235 -1.49 8.30 -32.94
CA GLY A 235 -2.16 7.11 -32.39
C GLY A 235 -3.23 7.43 -31.34
N GLU A 236 -4.12 6.47 -31.08
CA GLU A 236 -5.01 6.52 -29.91
C GLU A 236 -4.17 6.53 -28.62
N GLY A 237 -4.45 7.47 -27.71
CA GLY A 237 -3.65 7.63 -26.50
C GLY A 237 -3.60 6.38 -25.60
N ASN A 238 -2.45 6.13 -24.98
CA ASN A 238 -2.21 5.00 -24.07
C ASN A 238 -2.68 5.26 -22.63
N LYS A 239 -3.56 6.25 -22.45
CA LYS A 239 -4.11 6.65 -21.16
C LYS A 239 -5.59 6.89 -21.32
N TRP A 240 -6.40 6.21 -20.53
CA TRP A 240 -7.84 6.39 -20.51
C TRP A 240 -8.26 6.92 -19.15
N PRO A 241 -9.11 7.96 -19.09
CA PRO A 241 -9.73 8.35 -17.83
C PRO A 241 -10.57 7.18 -17.29
N LEU A 242 -10.67 7.03 -15.97
CA LEU A 242 -11.42 5.91 -15.38
C LEU A 242 -12.87 5.85 -15.84
N ARG A 243 -13.51 7.00 -16.13
CA ARG A 243 -14.89 7.01 -16.65
C ARG A 243 -15.03 6.18 -17.96
N ARG A 244 -14.08 6.34 -18.88
CA ARG A 244 -14.05 5.60 -20.16
C ARG A 244 -13.77 4.12 -19.94
N LEU A 245 -12.90 3.79 -18.97
CA LEU A 245 -12.69 2.41 -18.55
C LEU A 245 -14.00 1.78 -18.05
N TRP A 246 -14.75 2.48 -17.20
CA TRP A 246 -15.99 1.94 -16.64
C TRP A 246 -17.07 1.71 -17.70
N GLU A 247 -17.18 2.61 -18.68
CA GLU A 247 -18.04 2.41 -19.87
C GLU A 247 -17.63 1.16 -20.66
N ALA A 248 -16.32 0.94 -20.85
CA ALA A 248 -15.80 -0.23 -21.53
C ALA A 248 -16.03 -1.53 -20.75
N VAL A 249 -15.89 -1.52 -19.42
CA VAL A 249 -16.21 -2.65 -18.54
C VAL A 249 -17.69 -3.00 -18.65
N GLY A 250 -18.58 -2.00 -18.59
CA GLY A 250 -20.03 -2.21 -18.74
C GLY A 250 -20.41 -2.76 -20.12
N SER A 251 -19.81 -2.22 -21.18
CA SER A 251 -20.02 -2.69 -22.56
C SER A 251 -19.49 -4.12 -22.78
N GLY A 252 -18.46 -4.51 -22.03
CA GLY A 252 -17.91 -5.87 -21.99
C GLY A 252 -18.69 -6.85 -21.09
N GLY A 253 -19.82 -6.43 -20.52
CA GLY A 253 -20.68 -7.27 -19.68
C GLY A 253 -20.24 -7.39 -18.21
N GLY A 254 -19.27 -6.59 -17.77
CA GLY A 254 -18.88 -6.52 -16.36
C GLY A 254 -19.85 -5.68 -15.53
N ASP A 255 -20.08 -6.09 -14.28
CA ASP A 255 -20.82 -5.28 -13.31
C ASP A 255 -19.92 -4.14 -12.79
N VAL A 256 -20.07 -2.96 -13.39
CA VAL A 256 -19.27 -1.77 -13.08
C VAL A 256 -19.30 -1.44 -11.58
N ALA A 257 -20.47 -1.52 -10.94
CA ALA A 257 -20.62 -1.17 -9.53
C ALA A 257 -19.87 -2.17 -8.64
N ALA A 258 -19.98 -3.47 -8.93
CA ALA A 258 -19.25 -4.51 -8.20
C ALA A 258 -17.73 -4.37 -8.38
N VAL A 259 -17.26 -4.08 -9.59
CA VAL A 259 -15.82 -3.89 -9.87
C VAL A 259 -15.28 -2.65 -9.16
N GLN A 260 -16.00 -1.53 -9.19
CA GLN A 260 -15.63 -0.32 -8.46
C GLN A 260 -15.58 -0.56 -6.94
N ALA A 261 -16.55 -1.30 -6.39
CA ALA A 261 -16.56 -1.67 -4.98
C ALA A 261 -15.38 -2.58 -4.61
N ALA A 262 -15.02 -3.53 -5.48
CA ALA A 262 -13.86 -4.38 -5.31
C ALA A 262 -12.55 -3.57 -5.31
N VAL A 263 -12.42 -2.59 -6.22
CA VAL A 263 -11.28 -1.68 -6.29
C VAL A 263 -11.17 -0.82 -5.02
N GLN A 264 -12.29 -0.26 -4.55
CA GLN A 264 -12.35 0.48 -3.28
C GLN A 264 -11.91 -0.40 -2.11
N SER A 265 -12.38 -1.64 -2.05
CA SER A 265 -11.99 -2.61 -1.03
C SER A 265 -10.49 -2.94 -1.08
N VAL A 266 -9.87 -3.02 -2.26
CA VAL A 266 -8.42 -3.19 -2.38
C VAL A 266 -7.67 -2.01 -1.78
N ALA A 267 -8.11 -0.78 -2.08
CA ALA A 267 -7.51 0.43 -1.53
C ALA A 267 -7.66 0.50 0.00
N ALA A 268 -8.87 0.24 0.53
CA ALA A 268 -9.13 0.24 1.97
C ALA A 268 -8.27 -0.77 2.73
N ARG A 269 -8.23 -2.03 2.28
CA ARG A 269 -7.42 -3.09 2.89
C ARG A 269 -5.93 -2.79 2.82
N CYS A 270 -5.45 -2.26 1.70
CA CYS A 270 -4.06 -1.83 1.57
C CYS A 270 -3.68 -0.82 2.67
N LEU A 271 -4.51 0.21 2.86
CA LEU A 271 -4.27 1.22 3.91
C LEU A 271 -4.36 0.61 5.31
N ALA A 272 -5.30 -0.31 5.55
CA ALA A 272 -5.42 -1.01 6.83
C ALA A 272 -4.14 -1.79 7.19
N ALA A 273 -3.53 -2.48 6.23
CA ALA A 273 -2.25 -3.18 6.44
C ALA A 273 -1.09 -2.21 6.73
N MET A 274 -1.12 -1.01 6.15
CA MET A 274 -0.11 0.03 6.35
C MET A 274 -0.31 0.81 7.67
N GLN A 275 -1.55 0.87 8.16
CA GLN A 275 -2.00 1.76 9.22
C GLN A 275 -1.16 1.72 10.49
N PRO A 276 -0.84 0.54 11.08
CA PRO A 276 -0.20 0.51 12.40
C PRO A 276 1.17 1.20 12.38
N VAL A 277 1.91 1.02 11.29
CA VAL A 277 3.24 1.63 11.10
C VAL A 277 3.12 3.13 10.90
N VAL A 278 2.19 3.58 10.04
CA VAL A 278 1.99 5.00 9.74
C VAL A 278 1.50 5.75 10.98
N ALA A 279 0.57 5.15 11.72
CA ALA A 279 -0.03 5.75 12.91
C ALA A 279 0.96 5.84 14.07
N HIS A 280 1.79 4.82 14.28
CA HIS A 280 2.87 4.86 15.26
C HIS A 280 3.90 5.96 14.91
N ALA A 281 4.35 6.02 13.67
CA ALA A 281 5.30 7.04 13.23
C ALA A 281 4.72 8.46 13.36
N TYR A 282 3.42 8.62 13.10
CA TYR A 282 2.72 9.88 13.33
C TYR A 282 2.70 10.27 14.81
N ALA A 283 2.33 9.35 15.71
CA ALA A 283 2.30 9.61 17.16
C ALA A 283 3.68 10.00 17.71
N THR A 284 4.76 9.41 17.17
CA THR A 284 6.14 9.77 17.51
C THR A 284 6.50 11.19 17.05
N ALA A 285 6.05 11.59 15.86
CA ALA A 285 6.29 12.94 15.34
C ALA A 285 5.41 14.01 16.02
N PHE A 286 4.23 13.62 16.52
CA PHE A 286 3.24 14.53 17.09
C PHE A 286 2.64 14.01 18.40
N PRO A 287 3.43 13.87 19.48
CA PRO A 287 2.98 13.28 20.74
C PRO A 287 1.92 14.11 21.48
N GLN A 288 1.79 15.40 21.16
CA GLN A 288 0.84 16.33 21.79
C GLN A 288 -0.29 16.80 20.85
N ALA A 289 -0.50 16.13 19.71
CA ALA A 289 -1.61 16.50 18.83
C ALA A 289 -2.94 16.02 19.44
N ALA A 290 -3.57 16.89 20.23
CA ALA A 290 -4.90 16.67 20.76
C ALA A 290 -5.99 16.82 19.68
N ASP A 291 -5.75 17.70 18.70
CA ASP A 291 -6.74 18.10 17.69
C ASP A 291 -6.29 17.74 16.27
N GLY A 292 -7.09 16.94 15.58
CA GLY A 292 -6.96 16.71 14.13
C GLY A 292 -5.69 15.97 13.69
N SER A 293 -5.50 15.90 12.37
CA SER A 293 -4.27 15.39 11.76
C SER A 293 -3.40 16.54 11.25
N ARG A 294 -2.13 16.56 11.62
CA ARG A 294 -1.15 17.52 11.08
C ARG A 294 -0.53 17.07 9.76
N CYS A 295 -0.86 15.85 9.35
CA CYS A 295 -0.42 15.26 8.09
C CYS A 295 -1.64 14.85 7.27
N PHE A 296 -1.59 15.13 5.99
CA PHE A 296 -2.41 14.48 4.97
C PHE A 296 -1.49 14.03 3.85
N GLN A 297 -1.88 13.13 2.96
CA GLN A 297 -1.01 12.70 1.87
C GLN A 297 -1.81 12.11 0.72
N VAL A 298 -1.43 12.47 -0.50
CA VAL A 298 -1.91 11.80 -1.72
C VAL A 298 -1.00 10.62 -2.03
N LEU A 299 -1.60 9.44 -2.19
CA LEU A 299 -0.95 8.19 -2.58
C LEU A 299 -1.44 7.80 -3.97
N GLY A 300 -0.53 7.26 -4.80
CA GLY A 300 -0.89 6.64 -6.07
C GLY A 300 -0.92 5.13 -5.92
N LEU A 301 -2.09 4.50 -6.02
CA LEU A 301 -2.20 3.04 -5.99
C LEU A 301 -2.22 2.52 -7.42
N ASP A 302 -1.38 1.54 -7.71
CA ASP A 302 -1.35 0.86 -9.00
C ASP A 302 -2.10 -0.48 -8.82
N VAL A 303 -3.23 -0.63 -9.51
CA VAL A 303 -4.12 -1.79 -9.42
C VAL A 303 -4.35 -2.35 -10.82
N MET A 304 -4.37 -3.66 -10.99
CA MET A 304 -4.70 -4.28 -12.28
C MET A 304 -5.91 -5.20 -12.15
N LEU A 305 -6.79 -5.18 -13.14
CA LEU A 305 -7.90 -6.11 -13.25
C LEU A 305 -7.45 -7.36 -14.01
N ASP A 306 -7.80 -8.55 -13.53
CA ASP A 306 -7.72 -9.77 -14.32
C ASP A 306 -8.98 -9.97 -15.18
N GLU A 307 -8.98 -11.00 -16.03
CA GLU A 307 -10.08 -11.32 -16.94
C GLU A 307 -11.43 -11.60 -16.22
N GLU A 308 -11.38 -11.92 -14.93
CA GLU A 308 -12.56 -12.11 -14.06
C GLU A 308 -12.98 -10.80 -13.37
N TYR A 309 -12.45 -9.67 -13.82
CA TYR A 309 -12.61 -8.34 -13.23
C TYR A 309 -12.11 -8.22 -11.78
N LYS A 310 -11.28 -9.15 -11.31
CA LYS A 310 -10.75 -9.08 -9.95
C LYS A 310 -9.57 -8.08 -9.90
N PRO A 311 -9.61 -7.11 -8.96
CA PRO A 311 -8.51 -6.18 -8.78
C PRO A 311 -7.35 -6.80 -7.98
N TRP A 312 -6.13 -6.52 -8.44
CA TRP A 312 -4.87 -6.90 -7.82
C TRP A 312 -4.03 -5.66 -7.53
N LEU A 313 -3.66 -5.45 -6.27
CA LEU A 313 -2.71 -4.39 -5.91
C LEU A 313 -1.31 -4.73 -6.42
N LEU A 314 -0.69 -3.80 -7.17
CA LEU A 314 0.65 -3.96 -7.73
C LEU A 314 1.71 -3.20 -6.93
N GLU A 315 1.45 -1.93 -6.60
CA GLU A 315 2.32 -1.09 -5.79
C GLU A 315 1.57 0.12 -5.22
N VAL A 316 2.19 0.78 -4.24
CA VAL A 316 1.76 2.05 -3.68
C VAL A 316 2.87 3.07 -3.88
N ASN A 317 2.55 4.20 -4.47
CA ASN A 317 3.44 5.32 -4.71
C ASN A 317 3.18 6.41 -3.66
N HIS A 318 4.16 6.66 -2.78
CA HIS A 318 4.05 7.68 -1.72
C HIS A 318 4.08 9.12 -2.26
N SER A 319 4.55 9.31 -3.50
CA SER A 319 4.56 10.60 -4.21
C SER A 319 4.23 10.33 -5.69
N PRO A 320 2.94 10.16 -6.04
CA PRO A 320 2.57 10.03 -7.44
C PRO A 320 2.89 11.33 -8.19
N SER A 321 3.24 11.23 -9.48
CA SER A 321 3.45 12.41 -10.32
C SER A 321 2.13 13.15 -10.52
N MET A 322 2.15 14.46 -10.26
CA MET A 322 1.07 15.41 -10.57
C MET A 322 1.49 16.46 -11.60
N ALA A 323 2.54 16.17 -12.38
CA ALA A 323 2.96 17.02 -13.49
C ALA A 323 1.78 17.20 -14.46
N LEU A 324 1.59 18.41 -14.96
CA LEU A 324 0.55 18.73 -15.94
C LEU A 324 1.04 18.56 -17.37
N GLU A 325 2.32 18.87 -17.62
CA GLU A 325 2.95 18.75 -18.94
C GLU A 325 2.84 17.33 -19.51
N GLY A 326 2.56 17.24 -20.82
CA GLY A 326 2.45 15.98 -21.55
C GLY A 326 1.19 15.16 -21.26
N ASN A 327 0.21 15.71 -20.54
CA ASN A 327 -1.07 15.06 -20.26
C ASN A 327 -2.21 15.73 -21.02
N ASP A 328 -3.26 14.95 -21.32
CA ASP A 328 -4.46 15.51 -21.92
C ASP A 328 -5.26 16.35 -20.90
N LYS A 329 -6.24 17.09 -21.41
CA LYS A 329 -7.07 18.01 -20.62
C LYS A 329 -7.75 17.30 -19.44
N GLU A 330 -8.18 16.07 -19.62
CA GLU A 330 -8.95 15.33 -18.62
C GLU A 330 -8.05 14.80 -17.50
N GLU A 331 -6.86 14.32 -17.81
CA GLU A 331 -5.86 13.95 -16.81
C GLU A 331 -5.35 15.18 -16.05
N VAL A 332 -5.19 16.33 -16.72
CA VAL A 332 -4.87 17.61 -16.07
C VAL A 332 -5.98 18.02 -15.10
N GLU A 333 -7.25 17.93 -15.50
CA GLU A 333 -8.40 18.22 -14.64
C GLU A 333 -8.47 17.27 -13.45
N ALA A 334 -8.27 15.96 -13.67
CA ALA A 334 -8.25 14.96 -12.60
C ALA A 334 -7.14 15.23 -11.57
N LYS A 335 -5.91 15.51 -12.02
CA LYS A 335 -4.78 15.85 -11.13
C LYS A 335 -5.03 17.13 -10.34
N CYS A 336 -5.55 18.18 -10.99
CA CYS A 336 -5.95 19.41 -10.31
C CYS A 336 -7.04 19.16 -9.26
N SER A 337 -8.05 18.35 -9.59
CA SER A 337 -9.12 17.97 -8.67
C SER A 337 -8.58 17.23 -7.44
N VAL A 338 -7.67 16.27 -7.64
CA VAL A 338 -7.02 15.54 -6.53
C VAL A 338 -6.23 16.46 -5.62
N ILE A 339 -5.48 17.44 -6.16
CA ILE A 339 -4.74 18.41 -5.36
C ILE A 339 -5.69 19.34 -4.60
N ALA A 340 -6.77 19.81 -5.24
CA ALA A 340 -7.78 20.64 -4.60
C ALA A 340 -8.45 19.89 -3.45
N ALA A 341 -8.84 18.64 -3.66
CA ALA A 341 -9.39 17.76 -2.63
C ALA A 341 -8.40 17.54 -1.48
N ALA A 342 -7.12 17.31 -1.78
CA ALA A 342 -6.07 17.13 -0.77
C ALA A 342 -5.90 18.38 0.10
N LEU A 343 -5.95 19.58 -0.49
CA LEU A 343 -5.90 20.83 0.25
C LEU A 343 -7.14 21.00 1.14
N LYS A 344 -8.35 20.93 0.57
CA LYS A 344 -9.61 21.15 1.31
C LYS A 344 -9.82 20.17 2.46
N LEU A 345 -9.66 18.88 2.19
CA LEU A 345 -9.85 17.80 3.16
C LEU A 345 -8.64 17.65 4.10
N GLY A 346 -7.45 18.12 3.70
CA GLY A 346 -6.25 18.09 4.53
C GLY A 346 -6.22 19.21 5.57
N THR A 347 -6.84 20.35 5.28
CA THR A 347 -6.90 21.53 6.17
C THR A 347 -8.11 21.56 7.09
N THR A 348 -9.07 20.66 6.89
CA THR A 348 -10.33 20.62 7.65
C THR A 348 -10.43 19.29 8.39
N ASP A 349 -10.85 19.31 9.67
CA ASP A 349 -11.01 18.08 10.45
C ASP A 349 -12.42 17.48 10.35
N ASP A 350 -13.40 18.27 9.91
CA ASP A 350 -14.75 17.80 9.57
C ASP A 350 -14.90 17.63 8.06
N HIS A 351 -15.60 16.56 7.66
CA HIS A 351 -15.70 16.12 6.27
C HIS A 351 -17.17 15.79 5.96
N PRO A 352 -18.04 16.81 5.89
CA PRO A 352 -19.45 16.63 5.58
C PRO A 352 -19.63 16.11 4.15
N ALA A 353 -20.78 15.50 3.86
CA ALA A 353 -21.02 14.82 2.58
C ALA A 353 -20.88 15.77 1.38
N GLU A 354 -21.30 17.03 1.54
CA GLU A 354 -21.23 18.07 0.53
C GLU A 354 -19.76 18.37 0.15
N LEU A 355 -18.85 18.37 1.12
CA LEU A 355 -17.43 18.55 0.86
C LEU A 355 -16.82 17.35 0.12
N LEU A 356 -17.28 16.13 0.43
CA LEU A 356 -16.82 14.92 -0.27
C LEU A 356 -17.30 14.88 -1.72
N GLU A 357 -18.54 15.30 -1.97
CA GLU A 357 -19.09 15.46 -3.32
C GLU A 357 -18.35 16.55 -4.10
N GLU A 358 -18.10 17.71 -3.49
CA GLU A 358 -17.32 18.80 -4.10
C GLU A 358 -15.89 18.35 -4.45
N CYS A 359 -15.29 17.50 -3.61
CA CYS A 359 -13.96 16.96 -3.82
C CYS A 359 -13.92 15.78 -4.81
N ASP A 360 -15.06 15.32 -5.33
CA ASP A 360 -15.17 14.16 -6.23
C ASP A 360 -14.48 12.90 -5.67
N VAL A 361 -14.70 12.63 -4.37
CA VAL A 361 -14.11 11.49 -3.67
C VAL A 361 -15.18 10.56 -3.07
N VAL A 362 -14.76 9.33 -2.79
CA VAL A 362 -15.53 8.35 -2.02
C VAL A 362 -14.76 8.03 -0.74
N ALA A 363 -15.42 8.05 0.40
CA ALA A 363 -14.83 7.61 1.66
C ALA A 363 -14.48 6.12 1.60
N LEU A 364 -13.22 5.79 1.92
CA LEU A 364 -12.81 4.41 2.07
C LEU A 364 -13.26 3.94 3.45
N GLN A 365 -14.37 3.22 3.49
CA GLN A 365 -14.88 2.56 4.69
C GLN A 365 -14.77 1.05 4.53
N GLU A 366 -14.29 0.37 5.56
CA GLU A 366 -14.33 -1.09 5.62
C GLU A 366 -14.81 -1.51 7.01
N GLU A 367 -15.71 -2.50 7.08
CA GLU A 367 -16.26 -3.00 8.36
C GLU A 367 -15.16 -3.56 9.30
N ALA A 368 -14.00 -3.92 8.74
CA ALA A 368 -12.81 -4.37 9.46
C ALA A 368 -11.93 -3.23 10.03
N TRP A 369 -12.22 -1.96 9.71
CA TRP A 369 -11.46 -0.80 10.14
C TRP A 369 -11.40 -0.52 11.66
N PRO A 370 -12.43 -0.83 12.49
CA PRO A 370 -12.42 -0.50 13.91
C PRO A 370 -11.35 -1.24 14.75
N LEU A 371 -10.59 -2.15 14.13
CA LEU A 371 -9.62 -3.04 14.79
C LEU A 371 -8.22 -2.42 14.91
N CYS A 372 -8.00 -1.32 14.21
CA CYS A 372 -6.77 -0.54 14.21
C CYS A 372 -6.83 0.61 15.24
N SER A 373 -7.18 0.32 16.49
CA SER A 373 -7.07 1.35 17.53
C SER A 373 -5.62 1.49 17.99
N LEU A 374 -5.11 2.73 17.88
CA LEU A 374 -3.81 3.12 18.41
C LEU A 374 -3.69 2.78 19.91
N GLU A 375 -4.81 2.75 20.65
CA GLU A 375 -4.90 2.45 22.08
C GLU A 375 -4.46 1.01 22.41
N GLY A 376 -4.81 0.02 21.58
CA GLY A 376 -4.43 -1.39 21.80
C GLY A 376 -2.93 -1.64 21.62
N ALA A 377 -2.32 -0.98 20.63
CA ALA A 377 -0.87 -0.96 20.48
C ALA A 377 -0.21 -0.10 21.58
N ARG A 378 -0.73 1.10 21.85
CA ARG A 378 -0.21 2.06 22.83
C ARG A 378 -0.18 1.50 24.25
N LEU A 379 -1.24 0.86 24.74
CA LEU A 379 -1.31 0.29 26.10
C LEU A 379 -0.33 -0.88 26.31
N LEU A 380 -0.03 -1.65 25.26
CA LEU A 380 0.98 -2.71 25.29
C LEU A 380 2.40 -2.14 25.42
N PHE A 381 2.68 -1.01 24.76
CA PHE A 381 4.00 -0.39 24.76
C PHE A 381 4.23 0.63 25.89
N GLU A 382 3.23 1.43 26.29
CA GLU A 382 3.34 2.43 27.37
C GLU A 382 3.59 1.81 28.74
N ALA A 383 3.12 0.59 28.98
CA ALA A 383 3.36 -0.12 30.23
C ALA A 383 4.82 -0.60 30.41
N HIS A 384 5.63 -0.63 29.35
CA HIS A 384 6.96 -1.28 29.36
C HIS A 384 8.08 -0.48 28.68
N ALA A 385 7.79 0.71 28.13
CA ALA A 385 8.80 1.63 27.63
C ALA A 385 9.46 2.37 28.81
N THR A 386 10.79 2.27 28.93
CA THR A 386 11.53 3.08 29.90
C THR A 386 11.50 4.53 29.48
N LYS A 387 10.79 5.37 30.25
CA LYS A 387 10.81 6.83 30.11
C LYS A 387 12.24 7.34 30.24
N ARG A 388 12.88 7.71 29.12
CA ARG A 388 13.79 8.86 28.95
C ARG A 388 14.30 8.90 27.51
N HIS A 389 13.94 9.98 26.81
CA HIS A 389 14.35 10.43 25.47
C HIS A 389 13.57 9.86 24.27
N ALA A 390 12.70 10.73 23.75
CA ALA A 390 11.67 10.49 22.75
C ALA A 390 12.16 10.49 21.28
N GLN A 391 13.39 10.07 20.99
CA GLN A 391 13.92 10.13 19.61
C GLN A 391 14.14 8.79 18.91
N GLN A 392 14.16 7.66 19.61
CA GLN A 392 14.10 6.34 18.99
C GLN A 392 13.37 5.38 19.92
N TRP A 393 12.27 4.78 19.47
CA TRP A 393 11.61 3.71 20.20
C TRP A 393 12.48 2.46 20.08
N ALA A 394 13.31 2.28 21.09
CA ALA A 394 14.24 1.18 21.21
C ALA A 394 13.83 0.34 22.43
N MET A 395 13.48 -0.93 22.23
CA MET A 395 13.23 -1.86 23.34
C MET A 395 14.54 -2.52 23.74
N THR A 396 14.85 -2.61 25.04
CA THR A 396 16.07 -3.31 25.50
C THR A 396 15.95 -4.82 25.28
N TYR A 397 17.08 -5.49 25.03
CA TYR A 397 17.12 -6.94 24.86
C TYR A 397 16.52 -7.71 26.05
N GLY A 398 16.73 -7.23 27.29
CA GLY A 398 16.15 -7.84 28.49
C GLY A 398 14.62 -7.77 28.55
N THR A 399 14.03 -6.66 28.11
CA THR A 399 12.56 -6.49 28.01
C THR A 399 11.98 -7.39 26.92
N PHE A 400 12.67 -7.51 25.78
CA PHE A 400 12.32 -8.43 24.71
C PHE A 400 12.37 -9.90 25.17
N GLU A 401 13.41 -10.29 25.91
CA GLU A 401 13.53 -11.65 26.47
C GLU A 401 12.43 -12.00 27.47
N GLN A 402 11.97 -11.03 28.28
CA GLN A 402 10.86 -11.23 29.21
C GLN A 402 9.52 -11.41 28.49
N LEU A 403 9.29 -10.67 27.39
CA LEU A 403 8.10 -10.84 26.54
C LEU A 403 8.07 -12.20 25.83
N LEU A 404 9.24 -12.77 25.54
CA LEU A 404 9.39 -14.08 24.89
C LEU A 404 9.46 -15.27 25.87
N ARG A 405 9.56 -15.06 27.19
CA ARG A 405 9.65 -16.16 28.18
C ARG A 405 8.54 -17.21 28.09
N PRO A 406 7.28 -16.89 27.76
CA PRO A 406 6.24 -17.90 27.56
C PRO A 406 6.34 -18.66 26.22
N CYS A 407 7.24 -18.27 25.32
CA CYS A 407 7.30 -18.77 23.95
C CYS A 407 8.38 -19.86 23.79
N ALA A 408 7.97 -21.07 23.41
CA ALA A 408 8.89 -22.19 23.15
C ALA A 408 9.91 -21.90 22.02
N ALA A 409 9.61 -20.96 21.12
CA ALA A 409 10.49 -20.53 20.03
C ALA A 409 11.44 -19.35 20.39
N ALA A 410 11.54 -18.99 21.68
CA ALA A 410 12.33 -17.85 22.14
C ALA A 410 13.81 -17.93 21.70
N GLY A 411 14.42 -19.12 21.67
CA GLY A 411 15.81 -19.29 21.22
C GLY A 411 16.02 -18.97 19.73
N GLU A 412 15.08 -19.38 18.88
CA GLU A 412 15.14 -19.16 17.43
C GLU A 412 14.82 -17.71 17.05
N LEU A 413 13.84 -17.11 17.75
CA LEU A 413 13.53 -15.70 17.68
C LEU A 413 14.75 -14.84 18.02
N LYS A 414 15.52 -15.21 19.06
CA LYS A 414 16.76 -14.52 19.44
C LYS A 414 17.84 -14.59 18.34
N GLN A 415 17.96 -15.70 17.62
CA GLN A 415 18.97 -15.86 16.56
C GLN A 415 18.61 -15.10 15.28
N LEU A 416 17.35 -15.18 14.84
CA LEU A 416 16.81 -14.40 13.73
C LEU A 416 16.89 -12.89 13.98
N PHE A 417 16.62 -12.51 15.23
CA PHE A 417 16.70 -11.15 15.72
C PHE A 417 18.14 -10.59 15.64
N ARG A 418 19.14 -11.35 16.08
CA ARG A 418 20.56 -10.94 16.00
C ARG A 418 21.00 -10.69 14.55
N GLN A 419 20.56 -11.54 13.62
CA GLN A 419 20.85 -11.41 12.19
C GLN A 419 20.18 -10.18 11.53
N ALA A 420 18.98 -9.79 11.97
CA ALA A 420 18.26 -8.62 11.44
C ALA A 420 18.86 -7.28 11.95
N CYS A 421 19.39 -7.25 13.17
CA CYS A 421 20.08 -6.08 13.71
C CYS A 421 21.44 -5.84 13.05
N GLU A 422 22.23 -6.89 12.80
CA GLU A 422 23.53 -6.81 12.11
C GLU A 422 23.39 -6.37 10.64
N ALA A 423 22.23 -6.65 10.05
CA ALA A 423 21.87 -6.33 8.67
C ALA A 423 21.49 -4.85 8.41
N SER A 424 21.09 -4.11 9.45
CA SER A 424 20.49 -2.77 9.33
C SER A 424 21.51 -1.62 9.26
N ALA A 425 22.81 -1.92 9.23
CA ALA A 425 23.87 -0.94 9.36
C ALA A 425 24.18 -0.11 8.09
N ASP A 426 23.47 -0.33 6.96
CA ASP A 426 23.85 0.32 5.70
C ASP A 426 22.67 0.88 4.87
N THR A 427 22.95 1.99 4.20
CA THR A 427 22.26 2.65 3.07
C THR A 427 21.22 3.76 3.34
N GLY A 428 21.70 4.99 3.57
CA GLY A 428 21.15 6.20 2.95
C GLY A 428 19.75 6.72 3.36
N THR A 429 19.11 6.15 4.39
CA THR A 429 17.73 6.52 4.81
C THR A 429 17.64 7.64 5.86
N GLY A 430 18.78 8.16 6.32
CA GLY A 430 18.83 9.20 7.38
C GLY A 430 18.37 8.72 8.76
N TRP A 431 18.32 7.41 9.00
CA TRP A 431 18.12 6.80 10.31
C TRP A 431 19.46 6.36 10.89
N GLU A 432 19.74 6.71 12.14
CA GLU A 432 20.85 6.12 12.89
C GLU A 432 20.49 4.68 13.31
N PRO A 433 21.42 3.72 13.22
CA PRO A 433 21.20 2.38 13.76
C PRO A 433 20.89 2.45 15.26
N PRO A 434 20.02 1.56 15.81
CA PRO A 434 19.75 1.57 17.24
C PRO A 434 21.04 1.29 18.03
N PRO A 435 21.18 1.83 19.25
CA PRO A 435 22.27 1.48 20.14
C PRO A 435 22.39 -0.03 20.35
N ALA A 436 23.61 -0.53 20.56
CA ALA A 436 23.86 -1.95 20.81
C ALA A 436 23.00 -2.48 21.97
N GLY A 437 22.23 -3.54 21.71
CA GLY A 437 21.31 -4.14 22.71
C GLY A 437 19.89 -3.57 22.71
N GLN A 438 19.52 -2.75 21.73
CA GLN A 438 18.17 -2.19 21.58
C GLN A 438 17.52 -2.55 20.23
N ILE A 439 16.17 -2.57 20.20
CA ILE A 439 15.35 -3.02 19.06
C ILE A 439 14.46 -1.90 18.56
N THR A 440 14.54 -1.55 17.27
CA THR A 440 13.56 -0.65 16.65
C THR A 440 12.25 -1.38 16.35
N PHE A 441 11.12 -0.67 16.34
CA PHE A 441 9.81 -1.22 15.96
C PHE A 441 9.84 -1.96 14.61
N PHE A 442 10.67 -1.51 13.66
CA PHE A 442 10.86 -2.19 12.37
C PHE A 442 11.61 -3.52 12.50
N GLY A 443 12.67 -3.60 13.31
CA GLY A 443 13.35 -4.87 13.60
C GLY A 443 12.44 -5.86 14.34
N PHE A 444 11.52 -5.37 15.16
CA PHE A 444 10.50 -6.18 15.82
C PHE A 444 9.45 -6.73 14.84
N VAL A 445 8.89 -5.88 13.96
CA VAL A 445 7.94 -6.32 12.93
C VAL A 445 8.62 -7.29 11.96
N GLU A 446 9.85 -7.02 11.52
CA GLU A 446 10.61 -7.93 10.66
C GLU A 446 10.83 -9.28 11.36
N ALA A 447 11.28 -9.32 12.62
CA ALA A 447 11.48 -10.58 13.35
C ALA A 447 10.20 -11.42 13.49
N LEU A 448 9.04 -10.78 13.72
CA LEU A 448 7.75 -11.45 13.79
C LEU A 448 7.31 -12.07 12.44
N LEU A 449 7.59 -11.38 11.34
CA LEU A 449 7.24 -11.84 9.99
C LEU A 449 8.13 -12.98 9.52
N LEU A 450 9.42 -12.92 9.86
CA LEU A 450 10.38 -13.97 9.55
C LEU A 450 10.11 -15.27 10.29
N LEU A 451 9.55 -15.20 11.49
CA LEU A 451 9.15 -16.38 12.23
C LEU A 451 7.87 -17.01 11.65
N ALA A 452 6.92 -16.18 11.20
CA ALA A 452 5.70 -16.63 10.53
C ALA A 452 5.97 -17.23 9.13
N GLU A 453 7.15 -16.96 8.54
CA GLU A 453 7.59 -17.47 7.23
C GLU A 453 8.32 -18.80 7.29
N ARG A 454 8.88 -19.19 8.44
CA ARG A 454 9.67 -20.42 8.59
C ARG A 454 8.84 -21.69 8.83
N ARG A 455 7.56 -21.59 9.21
CA ARG A 455 6.69 -22.75 9.37
C ARG A 455 5.91 -23.00 8.08
N ALA A 456 6.32 -24.03 7.33
CA ALA A 456 5.52 -24.64 6.27
C ALA A 456 4.22 -25.25 6.88
N PRO A 457 3.14 -25.47 6.10
CA PRO A 457 2.04 -26.31 6.60
C PRO A 457 2.59 -27.69 6.98
N PRO A 458 2.08 -28.32 8.05
CA PRO A 458 2.60 -29.62 8.47
C PRO A 458 2.41 -30.66 7.35
N ALA A 459 3.39 -31.55 7.19
CA ALA A 459 3.17 -32.77 6.43
C ALA A 459 2.05 -33.57 7.11
N LYS A 460 1.19 -34.25 6.33
CA LYS A 460 0.09 -35.06 6.86
C LYS A 460 0.60 -36.00 7.97
N GLY A 461 0.23 -35.75 9.23
CA GLY A 461 0.50 -36.65 10.35
C GLY A 461 0.99 -36.02 11.65
N GLU A 462 1.34 -34.73 11.69
CA GLU A 462 1.80 -34.09 12.94
C GLU A 462 0.66 -33.40 13.70
N SER A 463 0.60 -33.63 15.02
CA SER A 463 -0.50 -33.24 15.91
C SER A 463 -0.62 -31.73 16.13
N GLU A 464 -1.85 -31.21 16.10
CA GLU A 464 -2.32 -29.81 16.20
C GLU A 464 -1.92 -29.03 17.49
N GLY A 465 -1.02 -29.54 18.32
CA GLY A 465 -0.67 -28.96 19.63
C GLY A 465 0.33 -27.80 19.60
N GLU A 466 1.21 -27.73 18.59
CA GLU A 466 2.38 -26.82 18.58
C GLU A 466 2.25 -25.57 17.69
N GLU A 467 1.18 -25.47 16.88
CA GLU A 467 0.86 -24.26 16.09
C GLU A 467 0.59 -23.01 16.97
N ARG A 468 0.24 -23.23 18.24
CA ARG A 468 -0.22 -22.21 19.20
C ARG A 468 0.88 -21.39 19.88
N GLY A 469 2.09 -21.29 19.33
CA GLY A 469 3.18 -20.57 19.98
C GLY A 469 3.24 -19.08 19.62
N VAL A 470 3.39 -18.80 18.34
CA VAL A 470 3.66 -17.44 17.82
C VAL A 470 2.43 -16.84 17.17
N ALA A 471 1.64 -17.68 16.49
CA ALA A 471 0.26 -17.35 16.15
C ALA A 471 -0.48 -16.95 17.44
N HIS A 472 -0.32 -17.68 18.55
CA HIS A 472 -0.95 -17.31 19.82
C HIS A 472 -0.40 -16.03 20.47
N VAL A 473 0.88 -15.67 20.29
CA VAL A 473 1.42 -14.40 20.81
C VAL A 473 0.92 -13.23 19.98
N VAL A 474 0.95 -13.34 18.64
CA VAL A 474 0.38 -12.32 17.76
C VAL A 474 -1.14 -12.27 17.91
N GLU A 475 -1.83 -13.42 17.95
CA GLU A 475 -3.26 -13.55 18.25
C GLU A 475 -3.59 -13.05 19.65
N ALA A 476 -2.77 -13.25 20.69
CA ALA A 476 -3.04 -12.71 22.02
C ALA A 476 -2.81 -11.21 22.06
N LEU A 477 -1.80 -10.68 21.35
CA LEU A 477 -1.57 -9.24 21.22
C LEU A 477 -2.72 -8.58 20.43
N VAL A 478 -3.16 -9.21 19.34
CA VAL A 478 -4.29 -8.76 18.51
C VAL A 478 -5.62 -8.96 19.25
N LYS A 479 -5.87 -10.10 19.92
CA LYS A 479 -7.09 -10.43 20.67
C LYS A 479 -7.22 -9.58 21.93
N LYS A 480 -6.14 -9.27 22.63
CA LYS A 480 -6.16 -8.39 23.80
C LYS A 480 -6.35 -6.92 23.40
N ALA A 481 -5.78 -6.49 22.28
CA ALA A 481 -6.10 -5.21 21.65
C ALA A 481 -7.57 -5.15 21.18
N TRP A 482 -8.11 -6.28 20.71
CA TRP A 482 -9.48 -6.46 20.25
C TRP A 482 -10.53 -6.45 21.37
N ASP A 483 -10.29 -7.19 22.46
CA ASP A 483 -11.22 -7.27 23.60
C ASP A 483 -11.26 -5.96 24.39
N GLY A 484 -10.15 -5.22 24.46
CA GLY A 484 -10.10 -3.87 25.03
C GLY A 484 -10.91 -2.83 24.22
N ALA A 485 -10.92 -2.94 22.88
CA ALA A 485 -11.70 -2.07 22.00
C ALA A 485 -13.21 -2.37 22.04
N LYS A 486 -13.62 -3.60 22.42
CA LYS A 486 -15.03 -3.95 22.66
C LYS A 486 -15.60 -3.28 23.90
N ALA A 487 -14.79 -3.10 24.94
CA ALA A 487 -15.21 -2.51 26.21
C ALA A 487 -15.39 -0.98 26.15
N SER A 488 -14.85 -0.30 25.12
CA SER A 488 -14.84 1.16 24.98
C SER A 488 -15.83 1.73 23.95
N ARG A 489 -16.71 0.91 23.36
CA ARG A 489 -17.80 1.42 22.50
C ARG A 489 -18.90 2.09 23.34
N PRO A 490 -19.34 3.32 23.01
CA PRO A 490 -20.57 3.89 23.56
C PRO A 490 -21.77 3.00 23.18
N ALA A 491 -22.68 2.78 24.13
CA ALA A 491 -23.78 1.82 24.01
C ALA A 491 -24.91 2.22 23.04
N ASP A 492 -24.86 3.39 22.39
CA ASP A 492 -25.96 3.88 21.56
C ASP A 492 -25.59 3.95 20.07
N GLN A 493 -25.89 2.87 19.36
CA GLN A 493 -26.35 2.96 17.97
C GLN A 493 -27.59 2.06 17.79
N PRO A 494 -28.68 2.57 17.17
CA PRO A 494 -29.92 1.83 17.06
C PRO A 494 -29.74 0.64 16.11
N LYS A 495 -30.12 -0.55 16.59
CA LYS A 495 -30.17 -1.79 15.82
C LYS A 495 -31.05 -1.60 14.58
N ARG A 496 -30.45 -1.48 13.39
CA ARG A 496 -31.20 -1.58 12.13
C ARG A 496 -31.71 -3.01 11.99
N ARG A 497 -33.04 -3.14 11.99
CA ARG A 497 -33.78 -4.40 11.79
C ARG A 497 -33.39 -5.00 10.44
N ALA A 498 -32.96 -6.27 10.45
CA ALA A 498 -32.84 -7.09 9.26
C ALA A 498 -34.23 -7.26 8.63
N VAL A 499 -34.41 -6.74 7.42
CA VAL A 499 -35.58 -7.05 6.60
C VAL A 499 -35.30 -8.39 5.94
N LYS A 500 -36.06 -9.42 6.35
CA LYS A 500 -36.18 -10.68 5.61
C LYS A 500 -36.86 -10.37 4.28
N ALA A 501 -36.22 -10.68 3.16
CA ALA A 501 -36.89 -10.84 1.88
C ALA A 501 -37.18 -12.33 1.67
N GLU A 502 -38.46 -12.68 1.77
CA GLU A 502 -39.01 -13.97 1.38
C GLU A 502 -39.29 -14.00 -0.14
N GLY A 503 -39.00 -15.14 -0.79
CA GLY A 503 -39.86 -15.71 -1.84
C GLY A 503 -39.60 -15.42 -3.33
N GLY A 504 -39.15 -16.47 -4.06
CA GLY A 504 -39.47 -16.82 -5.47
C GLY A 504 -38.78 -16.01 -6.58
N VAL A 505 -38.30 -16.52 -7.72
CA VAL A 505 -38.51 -17.76 -8.52
C VAL A 505 -37.27 -17.94 -9.42
N PRO A 506 -36.86 -19.16 -9.84
CA PRO A 506 -35.62 -19.37 -10.59
C PRO A 506 -35.82 -19.19 -12.10
N LEU A 507 -34.96 -18.40 -12.74
CA LEU A 507 -34.83 -18.36 -14.20
C LEU A 507 -33.44 -18.85 -14.60
N GLY A 508 -33.43 -20.00 -15.29
CA GLY A 508 -32.24 -20.68 -15.75
C GLY A 508 -31.52 -19.93 -16.86
N VAL A 509 -30.20 -19.85 -16.74
CA VAL A 509 -29.31 -19.46 -17.82
C VAL A 509 -28.55 -20.71 -18.26
N LYS A 510 -28.83 -21.16 -19.49
CA LYS A 510 -28.14 -22.26 -20.15
C LYS A 510 -26.69 -21.83 -20.42
N ALA A 511 -25.74 -22.55 -19.82
CA ALA A 511 -24.36 -22.57 -20.26
C ALA A 511 -24.29 -23.20 -21.66
N ARG A 512 -23.80 -22.44 -22.66
CA ARG A 512 -23.38 -23.03 -23.94
C ARG A 512 -21.96 -23.55 -23.78
N ARG A 513 -21.88 -24.88 -23.69
CA ARG A 513 -20.65 -25.68 -23.87
C ARG A 513 -20.16 -25.59 -25.32
N ASP A 514 -18.85 -25.69 -25.41
CA ASP A 514 -18.00 -26.04 -26.55
C ASP A 514 -18.68 -26.76 -27.72
N SER A 515 -18.33 -26.33 -28.92
CA SER A 515 -18.37 -27.18 -30.12
C SER A 515 -17.09 -26.99 -30.94
N ARG A 516 -16.13 -27.91 -30.76
CA ARG A 516 -15.10 -28.23 -31.74
C ARG A 516 -15.31 -29.66 -32.24
N ARG A 517 -15.34 -29.76 -33.57
CA ARG A 517 -15.03 -30.90 -34.45
C ARG A 517 -16.11 -31.97 -34.69
N GLY A 518 -16.36 -32.20 -35.98
CA GLY A 518 -16.98 -33.42 -36.53
C GLY A 518 -17.63 -33.20 -37.90
N VAL A 519 -16.84 -33.37 -38.97
CA VAL A 519 -17.24 -33.60 -40.38
C VAL A 519 -16.83 -35.06 -40.69
N PRO A 520 -17.34 -35.79 -41.72
CA PRO A 520 -18.60 -35.78 -42.48
C PRO A 520 -19.34 -37.14 -42.50
N ALA A 521 -20.58 -37.15 -43.00
CA ALA A 521 -21.07 -38.04 -44.07
C ALA A 521 -22.37 -37.45 -44.63
#